data_AF-A0A2H1FCY7-F1
#
_entry.id   AF-A0A2H1FCY7-F1
#
_cell.length_a   1.000
_cell.length_b   1.000
_cell.length_c   1.000
_cell.angle_alpha   90.00
_cell.angle_beta   90.00
_cell.angle_gamma   90.00
#
_symmetry.space_group_name_H-M   'P 1'
#
loop_
_entity.id
_entity.type
_entity.pdbx_description
1 polymer ?
#
loop_
_entity_poly.entity_id
_entity_poly.type
_entity_poly.pdbx_seq_one_letter_code
_entity_poly.pdbx_strand_id
1 'polypeptide(L)'
;MKYCHRRYDTGTIKDNNTKLLEMFPITVAENIGQKVKECMKTSEIYKMVLEALKIEDASKVTHHKYKLKESIMRMGPAGYSFENYVGEILRDYGHNVLFTRTIEHGKCVKHEIDLVTEIISTGEKYIIECKYNNMSGIYTGLKESLYTHTRFLDLDDKYDQEMLVCKPNYQMTP
;
A
#
# COMPACT_ATOMS: atom_id res chain seq x y z
N MET A 1 12.15 9.76 11.36
CA MET A 1 11.23 9.42 10.24
C MET A 1 11.99 9.16 8.94
N LYS A 2 12.32 7.89 8.65
CA LYS A 2 12.92 7.51 7.35
C LYS A 2 11.79 7.27 6.34
N TYR A 3 11.56 8.21 5.43
CA TYR A 3 10.74 7.95 4.24
C TYR A 3 11.55 7.06 3.29
N CYS A 4 11.07 5.84 3.04
CA CYS A 4 11.67 4.94 2.07
C CYS A 4 11.35 5.42 0.64
N HIS A 5 12.17 6.33 0.12
CA HIS A 5 12.25 6.60 -1.32
C HIS A 5 13.46 5.87 -1.87
N ARG A 6 13.28 4.62 -2.29
CA ARG A 6 14.27 3.95 -3.16
C ARG A 6 13.71 3.90 -4.57
N ARG A 7 14.37 4.62 -5.49
CA ARG A 7 14.10 4.57 -6.93
C ARG A 7 14.31 3.14 -7.42
N TYR A 8 13.35 2.64 -8.18
CA TYR A 8 13.44 1.33 -8.84
C TYR A 8 14.49 1.41 -9.95
N ASP A 9 15.50 0.55 -9.87
CA ASP A 9 16.36 0.23 -11.01
C ASP A 9 15.93 -1.16 -11.50
N THR A 10 14.98 -1.19 -12.43
CA THR A 10 14.53 -2.42 -13.07
C THR A 10 15.46 -2.70 -14.24
N GLY A 11 16.38 -3.65 -14.06
CA GLY A 11 17.21 -4.17 -15.14
C GLY A 11 16.38 -4.61 -16.34
N THR A 12 16.59 -3.94 -17.47
CA THR A 12 15.84 -4.13 -18.71
C THR A 12 16.21 -5.45 -19.37
N ILE A 13 15.35 -6.48 -19.26
CA ILE A 13 15.35 -7.62 -20.19
C ILE A 13 14.37 -7.27 -21.30
N LYS A 14 14.90 -6.86 -22.46
CA LYS A 14 14.11 -6.55 -23.66
C LYS A 14 13.72 -7.84 -24.38
N ASP A 15 12.58 -8.41 -24.02
CA ASP A 15 11.91 -9.45 -24.81
C ASP A 15 10.73 -8.85 -25.61
N ASN A 16 10.33 -9.53 -26.70
CA ASN A 16 9.25 -9.06 -27.59
C ASN A 16 7.85 -9.17 -26.96
N ASN A 17 7.65 -9.97 -25.92
CA ASN A 17 6.42 -10.01 -25.12
C ASN A 17 6.33 -8.80 -24.18
N THR A 18 7.46 -8.27 -23.68
CA THR A 18 7.52 -7.06 -22.86
C THR A 18 6.99 -5.86 -23.62
N LYS A 19 7.30 -5.74 -24.92
CA LYS A 19 6.76 -4.66 -25.78
C LYS A 19 5.24 -4.71 -25.92
N LEU A 20 4.68 -5.90 -26.11
CA LEU A 20 3.22 -6.07 -26.20
C LEU A 20 2.54 -5.77 -24.85
N LEU A 21 3.17 -6.19 -23.74
CA LEU A 21 2.74 -5.87 -22.38
C LEU A 21 2.87 -4.37 -22.02
N GLU A 22 3.85 -3.66 -22.58
CA GLU A 22 4.06 -2.21 -22.38
C GLU A 22 3.10 -1.36 -23.22
N MET A 23 2.77 -1.78 -24.44
CA MET A 23 1.82 -1.07 -25.31
C MET A 23 0.37 -1.24 -24.87
N PHE A 24 0.03 -2.37 -24.25
CA PHE A 24 -1.34 -2.68 -23.86
C PHE A 24 -2.00 -1.64 -22.92
N PRO A 25 -1.34 -1.20 -21.82
CA PRO A 25 -1.87 -0.10 -21.00
C PRO A 25 -2.12 1.19 -21.77
N ILE A 26 -1.28 1.49 -22.77
CA ILE A 26 -1.40 2.69 -23.60
C ILE A 26 -2.64 2.59 -24.48
N THR A 27 -2.84 1.46 -25.17
CA THR A 27 -4.02 1.21 -26.01
C THR A 27 -5.32 1.31 -25.20
N VAL A 28 -5.36 0.72 -24.01
CA VAL A 28 -6.52 0.82 -23.11
C VAL A 28 -6.74 2.27 -22.67
N ALA A 29 -5.68 3.00 -22.32
CA ALA A 29 -5.77 4.40 -21.91
C ALA A 29 -6.30 5.30 -23.05
N GLU A 30 -5.85 5.12 -24.28
CA GLU A 30 -6.34 5.85 -25.46
C GLU A 30 -7.83 5.57 -25.73
N ASN A 31 -8.21 4.28 -25.74
CA ASN A 31 -9.58 3.85 -25.98
C ASN A 31 -10.54 4.41 -24.92
N ILE A 32 -10.14 4.35 -23.64
CA ILE A 32 -10.94 4.87 -22.54
C ILE A 32 -10.94 6.40 -22.56
N GLY A 33 -9.82 7.04 -22.83
CA GLY A 33 -9.68 8.50 -22.90
C GLY A 33 -10.65 9.14 -23.88
N GLN A 34 -10.90 8.50 -25.03
CA GLN A 34 -11.91 8.96 -26.01
C GLN A 34 -13.35 8.87 -25.50
N LYS A 35 -13.62 8.03 -24.50
CA LYS A 35 -14.94 7.80 -23.91
C LYS A 35 -15.17 8.60 -22.62
N VAL A 36 -14.13 9.20 -22.05
CA VAL A 36 -14.22 10.05 -20.85
C VAL A 36 -14.99 11.33 -21.20
N LYS A 37 -15.92 11.71 -20.32
CA LYS A 37 -16.72 12.93 -20.44
C LYS A 37 -16.46 13.87 -19.28
N GLU A 38 -16.74 15.14 -19.48
CA GLU A 38 -16.70 16.14 -18.42
C GLU A 38 -17.64 15.73 -17.27
N CYS A 39 -17.18 15.92 -16.03
CA CYS A 39 -17.88 15.49 -14.79
C CYS A 39 -18.10 13.97 -14.62
N MET A 40 -17.47 13.12 -15.42
CA MET A 40 -17.52 11.66 -15.21
C MET A 40 -16.84 11.28 -13.88
N LYS A 41 -17.47 10.39 -13.10
CA LYS A 41 -16.88 9.95 -11.84
C LYS A 41 -15.69 9.03 -12.11
N THR A 42 -14.63 9.16 -11.31
CA THR A 42 -13.46 8.26 -11.39
C THR A 42 -13.83 6.79 -11.21
N SER A 43 -14.90 6.48 -10.48
CA SER A 43 -15.47 5.13 -10.35
C SER A 43 -15.99 4.57 -11.68
N GLU A 44 -16.56 5.43 -12.54
CA GLU A 44 -17.09 5.04 -13.84
C GLU A 44 -15.94 4.78 -14.82
N ILE A 45 -14.96 5.68 -14.86
CA ILE A 45 -13.72 5.50 -15.65
C ILE A 45 -13.03 4.20 -15.24
N TYR A 46 -12.89 3.96 -13.93
CA TYR A 46 -12.26 2.74 -13.40
C TYR A 46 -13.01 1.46 -13.80
N LYS A 47 -14.35 1.49 -13.81
CA LYS A 47 -15.17 0.37 -14.26
C LYS A 47 -14.97 0.08 -15.75
N MET A 48 -14.93 1.12 -16.59
CA MET A 48 -14.69 0.98 -18.02
C MET A 48 -13.30 0.41 -18.32
N VAL A 49 -12.27 0.84 -17.57
CA VAL A 49 -10.91 0.26 -17.66
C VAL A 49 -10.93 -1.22 -17.29
N LEU A 50 -11.58 -1.61 -16.18
CA LEU A 50 -11.69 -3.02 -15.78
C LEU A 50 -12.42 -3.88 -16.81
N GLU A 51 -13.44 -3.34 -17.48
CA GLU A 51 -14.16 -4.03 -18.56
C GLU A 51 -13.28 -4.18 -19.81
N ALA A 52 -12.58 -3.13 -20.24
CA ALA A 52 -11.63 -3.21 -21.35
C ALA A 52 -10.51 -4.23 -21.06
N LEU A 53 -9.97 -4.21 -19.84
CA LEU A 53 -8.95 -5.17 -19.38
C LEU A 53 -9.46 -6.61 -19.31
N LYS A 54 -10.77 -6.86 -19.14
CA LYS A 54 -11.35 -8.21 -19.17
C LYS A 54 -11.56 -8.72 -20.59
N ILE A 55 -11.93 -7.82 -21.51
CA ILE A 55 -12.27 -8.15 -22.89
C ILE A 55 -11.01 -8.51 -23.69
N GLU A 56 -9.89 -7.83 -23.42
CA GLU A 56 -8.65 -8.02 -24.19
C GLU A 56 -7.68 -9.06 -23.61
N ASP A 57 -7.99 -9.73 -22.49
CA ASP A 57 -6.95 -10.45 -21.73
C ASP A 57 -6.56 -11.85 -22.26
N ALA A 58 -5.44 -11.86 -22.99
CA ALA A 58 -4.44 -12.94 -22.98
C ALA A 58 -3.29 -12.69 -21.95
N SER A 59 -3.28 -11.56 -21.23
CA SER A 59 -2.19 -11.12 -20.33
C SER A 59 -2.63 -10.95 -18.86
N LYS A 60 -2.98 -12.06 -18.21
CA LYS A 60 -3.51 -12.17 -16.82
C LYS A 60 -2.92 -11.16 -15.81
N VAL A 61 -1.64 -10.82 -15.92
CA VAL A 61 -0.89 -9.92 -15.03
C VAL A 61 -1.53 -8.52 -14.86
N THR A 62 -1.95 -7.85 -15.94
CA THR A 62 -2.44 -6.47 -15.86
C THR A 62 -3.81 -6.39 -15.19
N HIS A 63 -4.70 -7.32 -15.55
CA HIS A 63 -6.00 -7.47 -14.90
C HIS A 63 -5.89 -7.82 -13.41
N HIS A 64 -4.94 -8.68 -13.02
CA HIS A 64 -4.68 -8.99 -11.61
C HIS A 64 -4.22 -7.77 -10.79
N LYS A 65 -3.38 -6.88 -11.36
CA LYS A 65 -2.96 -5.64 -10.70
C LYS A 65 -4.14 -4.69 -10.41
N TYR A 66 -5.03 -4.52 -11.38
CA TYR A 66 -6.21 -3.66 -11.21
C TYR A 66 -7.23 -4.25 -10.23
N LYS A 67 -7.39 -5.58 -10.22
CA LYS A 67 -8.20 -6.29 -9.21
C LYS A 67 -7.59 -6.23 -7.82
N LEU A 68 -6.27 -6.24 -7.68
CA LEU A 68 -5.61 -6.10 -6.38
C LEU A 68 -5.99 -4.76 -5.71
N LYS A 69 -6.03 -3.66 -6.47
CA LYS A 69 -6.53 -2.37 -5.98
C LYS A 69 -7.95 -2.49 -5.44
N GLU A 70 -8.85 -3.17 -6.16
CA GLU A 70 -10.22 -3.41 -5.72
C GLU A 70 -10.29 -4.25 -4.44
N SER A 71 -9.52 -5.34 -4.37
CA SER A 71 -9.41 -6.19 -3.18
C SER A 71 -8.92 -5.40 -1.96
N ILE A 72 -7.93 -4.52 -2.16
CA ILE A 72 -7.43 -3.62 -1.10
C ILE A 72 -8.51 -2.62 -0.66
N MET A 73 -9.31 -2.07 -1.59
CA MET A 73 -10.44 -1.18 -1.27
C MET A 73 -11.60 -1.90 -0.56
N ARG A 74 -11.73 -3.22 -0.76
CA ARG A 74 -12.78 -4.07 -0.19
C ARG A 74 -12.43 -4.66 1.18
N MET A 75 -11.24 -4.38 1.71
CA MET A 75 -10.77 -4.84 3.04
C MET A 75 -11.62 -4.34 4.24
N GLY A 76 -12.74 -3.66 3.98
CA GLY A 76 -13.73 -3.29 4.99
C GLY A 76 -13.31 -2.09 5.86
N PRO A 77 -14.26 -1.47 6.57
CA PRO A 77 -14.01 -0.26 7.38
C PRO A 77 -13.20 -0.50 8.65
N ALA A 78 -13.08 -1.75 9.09
CA ALA A 78 -12.41 -2.09 10.34
C ALA A 78 -10.86 -2.04 10.25
N GLY A 79 -10.27 -2.01 9.05
CA GLY A 79 -8.81 -1.89 8.88
C GLY A 79 -7.99 -3.13 9.24
N TYR A 80 -8.52 -4.07 10.04
CA TYR A 80 -7.80 -5.28 10.46
C TYR A 80 -7.25 -6.14 9.30
N SER A 81 -8.00 -6.28 8.21
CA SER A 81 -7.49 -7.00 7.03
C SER A 81 -6.26 -6.32 6.41
N PHE A 82 -6.13 -4.99 6.54
CA PHE A 82 -4.99 -4.23 6.01
C PHE A 82 -3.73 -4.48 6.84
N GLU A 83 -3.81 -4.53 8.16
CA GLU A 83 -2.67 -4.84 9.03
C GLU A 83 -2.12 -6.24 8.75
N ASN A 84 -3.01 -7.24 8.60
CA ASN A 84 -2.58 -8.59 8.24
C ASN A 84 -1.89 -8.60 6.86
N TYR A 85 -2.46 -7.88 5.89
CA TYR A 85 -1.86 -7.75 4.55
C TYR A 85 -0.48 -7.09 4.59
N VAL A 86 -0.33 -6.00 5.35
CA VAL A 86 0.97 -5.34 5.54
C VAL A 86 1.95 -6.29 6.23
N GLY A 87 1.51 -7.05 7.22
CA GLY A 87 2.32 -8.08 7.88
C GLY A 87 2.86 -9.12 6.88
N GLU A 88 1.99 -9.65 6.01
CA GLU A 88 2.41 -10.62 4.98
C GLU A 88 3.39 -10.02 3.97
N ILE A 89 3.19 -8.77 3.55
CA ILE A 89 4.19 -8.06 2.72
C ILE A 89 5.52 -7.99 3.48
N LEU A 90 5.52 -7.56 4.74
CA LEU A 90 6.77 -7.41 5.48
C LEU A 90 7.49 -8.76 5.66
N ARG A 91 6.76 -9.87 5.81
CA ARG A 91 7.33 -11.23 5.80
C ARG A 91 8.09 -11.50 4.50
N ASP A 92 7.48 -11.23 3.36
CA ASP A 92 8.11 -11.39 2.04
C ASP A 92 9.35 -10.49 1.87
N TYR A 93 9.40 -9.36 2.57
CA TYR A 93 10.52 -8.41 2.57
C TYR A 93 11.55 -8.64 3.69
N GLY A 94 11.53 -9.82 4.34
CA GLY A 94 12.58 -10.23 5.28
C GLY A 94 12.38 -9.78 6.72
N HIS A 95 11.16 -9.41 7.09
CA HIS A 95 10.78 -9.22 8.49
C HIS A 95 10.16 -10.49 9.06
N ASN A 96 10.43 -10.78 10.33
CA ASN A 96 9.61 -11.66 11.13
C ASN A 96 8.53 -10.83 11.82
N VAL A 97 7.25 -11.09 11.53
CA VAL A 97 6.14 -10.44 12.24
C VAL A 97 5.91 -11.19 13.55
N LEU A 98 6.27 -10.54 14.66
CA LEU A 98 6.19 -11.08 16.01
C LEU A 98 4.77 -11.04 16.55
N PHE A 99 4.11 -9.89 16.39
CA PHE A 99 2.76 -9.65 16.89
C PHE A 99 1.95 -8.77 15.93
N THR A 100 0.63 -8.98 15.94
CA THR A 100 -0.35 -8.13 15.27
C THR A 100 -1.41 -7.73 16.29
N ARG A 101 -1.72 -6.43 16.40
CA ARG A 101 -2.66 -5.84 17.37
C ARG A 101 -2.31 -6.19 18.82
N THR A 102 -1.11 -5.83 19.23
CA THR A 102 -0.63 -6.08 20.61
C THR A 102 -0.80 -4.83 21.47
N ILE A 103 -0.98 -5.04 22.78
CA ILE A 103 -0.95 -3.95 23.76
C ILE A 103 0.44 -3.96 24.41
N GLU A 104 1.22 -2.94 24.09
CA GLU A 104 2.55 -2.75 24.64
C GLU A 104 2.52 -1.77 25.81
N HIS A 105 3.28 -2.10 26.85
CA HIS A 105 3.41 -1.24 28.02
C HIS A 105 4.55 -0.26 27.80
N GLY A 106 4.24 1.01 27.51
CA GLY A 106 5.23 2.09 27.48
C GLY A 106 5.67 2.51 28.87
N LYS A 107 6.61 3.45 28.92
CA LYS A 107 7.10 4.05 30.17
C LYS A 107 6.01 4.83 30.88
N CYS A 108 5.12 5.48 30.11
CA CYS A 108 4.05 6.31 30.63
C CYS A 108 2.68 5.62 30.58
N VAL A 109 2.32 5.01 29.45
CA VAL A 109 0.99 4.44 29.22
C VAL A 109 1.03 3.15 28.40
N LYS A 110 -0.10 2.44 28.32
CA LYS A 110 -0.24 1.32 27.39
C LYS A 110 -0.60 1.83 26.00
N HIS A 111 0.02 1.24 24.98
CA HIS A 111 -0.22 1.55 23.57
C HIS A 111 -0.73 0.31 22.86
N GLU A 112 -1.80 0.47 22.07
CA GLU A 112 -2.17 -0.52 21.06
C GLU A 112 -1.28 -0.30 19.83
N ILE A 113 -0.53 -1.33 19.45
CA ILE A 113 0.41 -1.33 18.33
C ILE A 113 -0.10 -2.31 17.28
N ASP A 114 -0.30 -1.83 16.05
CA ASP A 114 -0.89 -2.62 14.97
C ASP A 114 0.00 -3.81 14.57
N LEU A 115 1.32 -3.58 14.46
CA LEU A 115 2.30 -4.61 14.13
C LEU A 115 3.61 -4.40 14.88
N VAL A 116 4.19 -5.49 15.35
CA VAL A 116 5.56 -5.55 15.85
C VAL A 116 6.34 -6.54 15.00
N THR A 117 7.46 -6.08 14.46
CA THR A 117 8.29 -6.90 13.57
C THR A 117 9.75 -6.84 13.93
N GLU A 118 10.53 -7.79 13.45
CA GLU A 118 11.98 -7.85 13.59
C GLU A 118 12.61 -8.10 12.22
N ILE A 119 13.59 -7.30 11.81
CA ILE A 119 14.34 -7.56 10.58
C ILE A 119 15.22 -8.79 10.79
N ILE A 120 15.00 -9.84 10.00
CA ILE A 120 15.67 -11.14 10.20
C ILE A 120 17.20 -11.03 10.10
N SER A 121 17.71 -10.13 9.25
CA SER A 121 19.15 -9.98 9.01
C SER A 121 19.88 -9.13 10.05
N THR A 122 19.19 -8.19 10.72
CA THR A 122 19.82 -7.25 11.66
C THR A 122 19.37 -7.46 13.11
N GLY A 123 18.21 -8.11 13.33
CA GLY A 123 17.57 -8.23 14.63
C GLY A 123 16.88 -6.95 15.10
N GLU A 124 16.86 -5.88 14.29
CA GLU A 124 16.22 -4.61 14.64
C GLU A 124 14.70 -4.77 14.70
N LYS A 125 14.10 -4.30 15.79
CA LYS A 125 12.68 -4.38 16.04
C LYS A 125 11.97 -3.09 15.71
N TYR A 126 10.84 -3.22 15.04
CA TYR A 126 10.01 -2.14 14.56
C TYR A 126 8.62 -2.21 15.19
N ILE A 127 8.14 -1.07 15.68
CA ILE A 127 6.70 -0.86 15.86
C ILE A 127 6.15 -0.21 14.59
N ILE A 128 5.00 -0.69 14.14
CA ILE A 128 4.43 -0.27 12.86
C ILE A 128 2.97 0.07 13.06
N GLU A 129 2.59 1.29 12.67
CA GLU A 129 1.21 1.77 12.62
C GLU A 129 0.68 1.63 11.19
N CYS A 130 -0.49 1.05 11.02
CA CYS A 130 -1.14 0.83 9.73
C CYS A 130 -2.34 1.75 9.60
N LYS A 131 -2.22 2.81 8.79
CA LYS A 131 -3.35 3.71 8.52
C LYS A 131 -4.07 3.40 7.22
N TYR A 132 -5.26 2.82 7.38
CA TYR A 132 -6.20 2.54 6.30
C TYR A 132 -7.35 3.57 6.28
N ASN A 133 -7.53 4.25 5.16
CA ASN A 133 -8.68 5.13 4.91
C ASN A 133 -9.52 4.55 3.76
N ASN A 134 -10.83 4.38 4.02
CA ASN A 134 -11.79 3.83 3.05
C ASN A 134 -12.18 4.84 1.96
N MET A 135 -12.05 6.14 2.23
CA MET A 135 -12.35 7.20 1.27
C MET A 135 -11.09 7.60 0.50
N SER A 136 -11.22 7.72 -0.83
CA SER A 136 -10.18 8.27 -1.69
C SER A 136 -9.96 9.76 -1.39
N GLY A 137 -8.70 10.20 -1.30
CA GLY A 137 -8.35 11.61 -1.14
C GLY A 137 -8.12 12.07 0.30
N ILE A 138 -8.16 11.18 1.30
CA ILE A 138 -7.78 11.50 2.67
C ILE A 138 -6.26 11.29 2.84
N TYR A 139 -5.56 12.37 3.14
CA TYR A 139 -4.14 12.34 3.44
C TYR A 139 -3.91 11.82 4.86
N THR A 140 -2.89 10.98 5.06
CA THR A 140 -2.42 10.68 6.41
C THR A 140 -1.73 11.92 6.95
N GLY A 141 -2.35 12.60 7.90
CA GLY A 141 -1.94 13.90 8.36
C GLY A 141 -0.68 13.88 9.22
N LEU A 142 -0.22 15.09 9.54
CA LEU A 142 0.86 15.31 10.51
C LEU A 142 0.52 14.69 11.88
N LYS A 143 -0.76 14.64 12.24
CA LYS A 143 -1.24 14.08 13.51
C LYS A 143 -0.83 12.62 13.67
N GLU A 144 -1.06 11.79 12.67
CA GLU A 144 -0.78 10.35 12.72
C GLU A 144 0.72 10.08 12.80
N SER A 145 1.51 10.86 12.06
CA SER A 145 2.98 10.82 12.12
C SER A 145 3.50 11.17 13.52
N LEU A 146 3.08 12.32 14.06
CA LEU A 146 3.47 12.77 15.39
C LEU A 146 3.03 11.77 16.46
N TYR A 147 1.84 11.21 16.33
CA TYR A 147 1.31 10.25 17.27
C TYR A 147 2.10 8.93 17.25
N THR A 148 2.40 8.41 16.06
CA THR A 148 3.26 7.21 15.90
C THR A 148 4.63 7.44 16.50
N HIS A 149 5.25 8.59 16.22
CA HIS A 149 6.56 8.92 16.77
C HIS A 149 6.54 9.10 18.31
N THR A 150 5.49 9.74 18.85
CA THR A 150 5.35 9.90 20.31
C THR A 150 5.18 8.55 21.01
N ARG A 151 4.41 7.61 20.42
CA ARG A 151 4.30 6.23 20.92
C ARG A 151 5.64 5.52 20.92
N PHE A 152 6.42 5.69 19.85
CA PHE A 152 7.77 5.14 19.76
C PHE A 152 8.68 5.64 20.88
N LEU A 153 8.70 6.95 21.16
CA LEU A 153 9.52 7.50 22.25
C LEU A 153 9.16 6.92 23.63
N ASP A 154 7.89 6.55 23.84
CA ASP A 154 7.44 5.91 25.08
C ASP A 154 7.78 4.40 25.15
N LEU A 155 8.26 3.81 24.05
CA LEU A 155 8.58 2.39 23.87
C LEU A 155 10.01 2.14 23.35
N ASP A 156 10.84 3.18 23.25
CA ASP A 156 12.18 3.12 22.63
C ASP A 156 13.21 2.31 23.45
N ASP A 157 12.85 1.89 24.67
CA ASP A 157 13.63 0.97 25.49
C ASP A 157 13.49 -0.49 25.01
N LYS A 158 12.51 -0.77 24.14
CA LYS A 158 12.16 -2.13 23.68
C LYS A 158 12.27 -2.31 22.17
N TYR A 159 12.17 -1.21 21.42
CA TYR A 159 12.14 -1.22 19.96
C TYR A 159 13.12 -0.20 19.41
N ASP A 160 13.69 -0.52 18.26
CA ASP A 160 14.77 0.24 17.67
C ASP A 160 14.24 1.36 16.75
N GLN A 161 13.12 1.11 16.07
CA GLN A 161 12.58 2.01 15.04
C GLN A 161 11.04 1.99 14.97
N GLU A 162 10.47 3.03 14.36
CA GLU A 162 9.06 3.14 14.03
C GLU A 162 8.78 3.24 12.52
N MET A 163 7.62 2.75 12.09
CA MET A 163 7.15 2.87 10.71
C MET A 163 5.66 3.20 10.67
N LEU A 164 5.27 4.12 9.80
CA LEU A 164 3.86 4.41 9.51
C LEU A 164 3.54 3.95 8.09
N VAL A 165 2.70 2.93 7.97
CA VAL A 165 2.26 2.36 6.69
C VAL A 165 0.90 2.93 6.33
N CYS A 166 0.84 3.57 5.17
CA CYS A 166 -0.41 4.14 4.66
C CYS A 166 -0.73 3.52 3.32
N LYS A 167 -2.02 3.34 3.04
CA LYS A 167 -2.47 3.05 1.68
C LYS A 167 -2.03 4.20 0.74
N PRO A 168 -1.38 3.91 -0.40
CA PRO A 168 -0.92 4.96 -1.30
C PRO A 168 -2.09 5.77 -1.85
N ASN A 169 -1.99 7.10 -1.73
CA ASN A 169 -2.90 8.04 -2.36
C ASN A 169 -2.49 8.25 -3.81
N TYR A 170 -3.30 7.77 -4.75
CA TYR A 170 -3.20 8.21 -6.15
C TYR A 170 -4.06 9.46 -6.33
N GLN A 171 -3.49 10.64 -6.13
CA GLN A 171 -4.00 11.85 -6.79
C GLN A 171 -3.34 11.90 -8.17
N MET A 172 -4.11 11.63 -9.22
CA MET A 172 -3.83 12.28 -10.50
C MET A 172 -4.44 13.67 -10.36
N THR A 173 -3.62 14.66 -10.00
CA THR A 173 -3.99 16.06 -10.21
C THR A 173 -4.22 16.27 -11.72
N PRO A 174 -5.16 17.14 -12.12
CA PRO A 174 -5.43 17.47 -13.51
C PRO A 174 -4.17 17.92 -14.27
#